data_AF-A0A564Q525-F1
#
_entry.id   AF-A0A564Q525-F1
#
_cell.length_a   1.000
_cell.length_b   1.000
_cell.length_c   1.000
_cell.angle_alpha   90.00
_cell.angle_beta   90.00
_cell.angle_gamma   90.00
#
_symmetry.space_group_name_H-M   'P 1'
#
loop_
_entity.id
_entity.type
_entity.pdbx_description
1 polymer ?
#
loop_
_entity_poly.entity_id
_entity_poly.type
_entity_poly.pdbx_seq_one_letter_code
_entity_poly.pdbx_strand_id
1 'polypeptide(L)'
;MRVSSKIRGGSLIRQRSDEELIFSTCLLVWQKLSGIKMTDIEEIKSRRDGFDSLQDIKRSSVEGFDSIKEEDFERFKWYGVIHESRTGKYFMLRIRVPGGELNSRQLETIGELSKSYARGFADITTRQNIQLHWLKIEEIPKMIDELSAVGLTTKGTSGDTIANIITCPVAGFDRYEMYDTSNLVSEMSRYLLRNEEYSNLPRKFKIAISGCRLDCAKTEVNDVGFVAVKRKIGREEEVGFDLTVGGGLSLVPRFARSLGVFIKPEDVIEVCAAVLEIFRDHGNRSRRNRARLKFLIDDWGEDKIRSALESKIKREFIRIETDHVRGEFTDHVGTFEQKQAGYYYNGISIPCGRITAEQMVGLAKLADDYGDGLMRTTAMQNIVILNVLKENLSKLDDGIDKLGLSKKPSPVERGLVCCIGEEFCKYGLVGTKRWGSDIVKTLGQNLILENSENIGIHVAGCPHGCAGNLIADIGLEGCLCKVDGENTEAFNIMLGGRLGKGAMFGRMIERRVPINVAKIKIERLLGIYSKNRDKGESFKDFCARHTEQELAEYMA
;
A
#
# COMPACT_ATOMS: atom_id res chain seq x y z
N MET A 1 3.85 15.28 -37.16
CA MET A 1 4.06 16.74 -37.02
C MET A 1 4.76 16.99 -35.70
N ARG A 2 5.99 17.53 -35.72
CA ARG A 2 6.77 17.86 -34.52
C ARG A 2 6.17 19.10 -33.86
N VAL A 3 5.61 18.97 -32.67
CA VAL A 3 5.21 20.12 -31.84
C VAL A 3 6.33 20.36 -30.84
N SER A 4 6.95 21.53 -30.96
CA SER A 4 8.05 22.00 -30.13
C SER A 4 7.55 22.31 -28.71
N SER A 5 7.99 21.54 -27.72
CA SER A 5 7.75 21.79 -26.30
C SER A 5 8.78 22.80 -25.76
N LYS A 6 8.43 24.09 -25.74
CA LYS A 6 9.12 25.06 -24.87
C LYS A 6 8.54 24.93 -23.45
N ILE A 7 9.07 23.99 -22.69
CA ILE A 7 8.88 23.96 -21.23
C ILE A 7 9.85 24.99 -20.65
N ARG A 8 9.31 26.09 -20.12
CA ARG A 8 10.09 27.02 -19.29
C ARG A 8 10.44 26.30 -17.99
N GLY A 9 11.71 25.92 -17.84
CA GLY A 9 12.27 25.50 -16.57
C GLY A 9 12.30 26.67 -15.59
N GLY A 10 11.21 26.88 -14.88
CA GLY A 10 11.17 27.71 -13.69
C GLY A 10 11.42 26.83 -12.47
N SER A 11 12.53 27.04 -11.79
CA SER A 11 12.78 26.50 -10.45
C SER A 11 11.65 26.91 -9.51
N LEU A 12 10.75 25.98 -9.19
CA LEU A 12 9.72 26.14 -8.15
C LEU A 12 10.25 25.84 -6.75
N ILE A 13 11.57 25.90 -6.53
CA ILE A 13 12.13 26.04 -5.20
C ILE A 13 12.06 27.52 -4.85
N ARG A 14 11.01 27.94 -4.15
CA ARG A 14 11.04 29.23 -3.45
C ARG A 14 12.16 29.15 -2.41
N GLN A 15 13.24 29.88 -2.62
CA GLN A 15 14.10 30.30 -1.50
C GLN A 15 13.24 31.18 -0.61
N ARG A 16 12.89 30.67 0.57
CA ARG A 16 12.25 31.44 1.62
C ARG A 16 13.33 32.11 2.48
N SER A 17 13.00 33.27 3.05
CA SER A 17 13.88 33.98 4.00
C SER A 17 14.08 33.16 5.27
N ASP A 18 15.16 33.44 6.02
CA ASP A 18 15.48 32.80 7.30
C ASP A 18 14.32 32.83 8.31
N GLU A 19 13.38 33.79 8.18
CA GLU A 19 12.16 33.91 9.00
C GLU A 19 11.13 32.79 8.80
N GLU A 20 11.03 32.17 7.61
CA GLU A 20 10.09 31.08 7.37
C GLU A 20 10.67 29.70 7.73
N LEU A 21 12.00 29.55 7.73
CA LEU A 21 12.68 28.37 8.28
C LEU A 21 12.46 28.25 9.80
N ILE A 22 12.37 29.41 10.47
CA ILE A 22 12.07 29.51 11.91
C ILE A 22 10.66 28.98 12.22
N PHE A 23 9.71 28.96 11.28
CA PHE A 23 8.32 28.54 11.55
C PHE A 23 8.15 27.02 11.80
N SER A 24 8.93 26.17 11.14
CA SER A 24 8.90 24.71 11.35
C SER A 24 9.50 24.32 12.71
N THR A 25 10.58 25.00 13.12
CA THR A 25 11.15 24.92 14.47
C THR A 25 10.20 25.52 15.51
N CYS A 26 9.45 26.57 15.14
CA CYS A 26 8.49 27.25 16.00
C CYS A 26 7.30 26.41 16.43
N LEU A 27 6.83 25.39 15.69
CA LEU A 27 5.65 24.62 16.14
C LEU A 27 5.98 23.68 17.32
N LEU A 28 7.18 23.08 17.31
CA LEU A 28 7.71 22.30 18.44
C LEU A 28 8.07 23.21 19.63
N VAL A 29 8.65 24.38 19.36
CA VAL A 29 8.91 25.41 20.39
C VAL A 29 7.61 25.94 20.98
N TRP A 30 6.57 26.17 20.16
CA TRP A 30 5.25 26.64 20.60
C TRP A 30 4.52 25.59 21.44
N GLN A 31 4.56 24.30 21.06
CA GLN A 31 3.99 23.23 21.90
C GLN A 31 4.71 23.07 23.23
N LYS A 32 6.05 23.22 23.23
CA LYS A 32 6.87 23.23 24.46
C LYS A 32 6.55 24.44 25.35
N LEU A 33 6.26 25.61 24.75
CA LEU A 33 5.81 26.82 25.45
C LEU A 33 4.33 26.74 25.89
N SER A 34 3.52 25.89 25.25
CA SER A 34 2.07 25.74 25.52
C SER A 34 1.74 24.69 26.59
N GLY A 35 2.75 24.06 27.22
CA GLY A 35 2.55 23.09 28.30
C GLY A 35 1.96 21.73 27.87
N ILE A 36 1.93 21.43 26.57
CA ILE A 36 1.41 20.15 26.06
C ILE A 36 2.48 19.06 26.20
N LYS A 37 2.19 18.02 26.99
CA LYS A 37 3.09 16.87 27.16
C LYS A 37 3.34 16.20 25.79
N MET A 38 4.60 16.20 25.35
CA MET A 38 5.02 15.52 24.13
C MET A 38 5.06 14.01 24.34
N THR A 39 4.82 13.25 23.27
CA THR A 39 5.05 11.81 23.29
C THR A 39 6.53 11.51 23.06
N ASP A 40 7.03 10.37 23.53
CA ASP A 40 8.45 10.00 23.44
C ASP A 40 9.01 10.13 22.01
N ILE A 41 8.21 9.78 21.00
CA ILE A 41 8.61 9.90 19.59
C ILE A 41 8.72 11.36 19.12
N GLU A 42 7.88 12.28 19.63
CA GLU A 42 8.01 13.70 19.32
C GLU A 42 9.27 14.29 19.97
N GLU A 43 9.64 13.83 21.16
CA GLU A 43 10.93 14.18 21.76
C GLU A 43 12.11 13.70 20.90
N ILE A 44 12.09 12.44 20.45
CA ILE A 44 13.13 11.86 19.60
C ILE A 44 13.31 12.68 18.31
N LYS A 45 12.21 13.03 17.64
CA LYS A 45 12.19 13.85 16.43
C LYS A 45 12.62 15.31 16.68
N SER A 46 12.35 15.86 17.86
CA SER A 46 12.72 17.24 18.19
C SER A 46 14.23 17.43 18.32
N ARG A 47 14.97 16.37 18.67
CA ARG A 47 16.42 16.40 18.84
C ARG A 47 17.18 16.31 17.52
N ARG A 48 16.67 15.53 16.57
CA ARG A 48 17.32 15.27 15.28
C ARG A 48 16.31 14.74 14.28
N ASP A 49 16.46 15.17 13.02
CA ASP A 49 15.61 14.72 11.93
C ASP A 49 15.80 13.22 11.62
N GLY A 50 14.71 12.55 11.25
CA GLY A 50 14.76 11.14 10.89
C GLY A 50 15.54 10.87 9.60
N PHE A 51 15.55 11.79 8.63
CA PHE A 51 16.34 11.68 7.41
C PHE A 51 17.85 11.86 7.63
N ASP A 52 18.29 12.31 8.81
CA ASP A 52 19.71 12.37 9.16
C ASP A 52 20.26 11.06 9.74
N SER A 53 19.40 10.04 9.91
CA SER A 53 19.76 8.79 10.60
C SER A 53 20.66 7.83 9.82
N LEU A 54 20.96 8.10 8.54
CA LEU A 54 21.85 7.26 7.75
C LEU A 54 23.25 7.15 8.38
N GLN A 55 23.76 8.25 8.96
CA GLN A 55 25.06 8.23 9.63
C GLN A 55 25.04 7.38 10.90
N ASP A 56 23.91 7.34 11.60
CA ASP A 56 23.73 6.50 12.78
C ASP A 56 23.67 5.02 12.37
N ILE A 57 23.00 4.69 11.26
CA ILE A 57 23.01 3.34 10.68
C ILE A 57 24.45 2.92 10.32
N LYS A 58 25.21 3.81 9.67
CA LYS A 58 26.62 3.55 9.32
C LYS A 58 27.50 3.37 10.56
N ARG A 59 27.34 4.20 11.58
CA ARG A 59 28.05 4.03 12.86
C ARG A 59 27.73 2.67 13.49
N SER A 60 26.45 2.34 13.62
CA SER A 60 26.00 1.07 14.22
C SER A 60 26.39 -0.16 13.39
N SER A 61 26.61 -0.02 12.08
CA SER A 61 27.14 -1.10 11.25
C SER A 61 28.60 -1.46 11.57
N VAL A 62 29.36 -0.55 12.19
CA VAL A 62 30.75 -0.77 12.61
C VAL A 62 30.81 -1.16 14.08
N GLU A 63 30.03 -0.47 14.92
CA GLU A 63 30.00 -0.69 16.38
C GLU A 63 29.17 -1.93 16.79
N GLY A 64 28.34 -2.45 15.88
CA GLY A 64 27.51 -3.64 16.08
C GLY A 64 26.18 -3.36 16.77
N PHE A 65 25.29 -4.36 16.77
CA PHE A 65 23.90 -4.23 17.27
C PHE A 65 23.78 -3.66 18.69
N ASP A 66 24.63 -4.09 19.62
CA ASP A 66 24.50 -3.73 21.04
C ASP A 66 24.86 -2.25 21.32
N SER A 67 25.44 -1.55 20.33
CA SER A 67 25.72 -0.11 20.39
C SER A 67 24.49 0.77 20.12
N ILE A 68 23.42 0.20 19.55
CA ILE A 68 22.27 0.96 19.04
C ILE A 68 21.43 1.48 20.21
N LYS A 69 21.20 2.80 20.20
CA LYS A 69 20.35 3.46 21.20
C LYS A 69 18.88 3.27 20.87
N GLU A 70 18.01 3.25 21.87
CA GLU A 70 16.55 3.18 21.71
C GLU A 70 15.99 4.23 20.74
N GLU A 71 16.49 5.46 20.81
CA GLU A 71 16.08 6.53 19.90
C GLU A 71 16.54 6.30 18.45
N ASP A 72 17.67 5.61 18.24
CA ASP A 72 18.17 5.29 16.90
C ASP A 72 17.33 4.19 16.25
N PHE A 73 16.86 3.19 17.01
CA PHE A 73 15.88 2.22 16.51
C PHE A 73 14.60 2.88 15.98
N GLU A 74 14.14 3.96 16.59
CA GLU A 74 13.00 4.73 16.08
C GLU A 74 13.36 5.54 14.82
N ARG A 75 14.53 6.19 14.79
CA ARG A 75 14.96 6.99 13.63
C ARG A 75 15.29 6.16 12.40
N PHE A 76 15.88 4.98 12.56
CA PHE A 76 16.22 4.05 11.46
C PHE A 76 15.03 3.74 10.55
N LYS A 77 13.81 3.83 11.08
CA LYS A 77 12.56 3.65 10.32
C LYS A 77 12.42 4.63 9.15
N TRP A 78 13.01 5.82 9.23
CA TRP A 78 13.01 6.79 8.11
C TRP A 78 13.77 6.29 6.89
N TYR A 79 14.71 5.35 7.07
CA TYR A 79 15.43 4.63 6.00
C TYR A 79 14.91 3.21 5.80
N GLY A 80 13.72 2.90 6.32
CA GLY A 80 13.11 1.59 6.14
C GLY A 80 13.77 0.46 6.92
N VAL A 81 14.75 0.77 7.78
CA VAL A 81 15.44 -0.17 8.66
C VAL A 81 14.62 -0.31 9.94
N ILE A 82 14.02 -1.47 10.15
CA ILE A 82 13.14 -1.72 11.30
C ILE A 82 13.66 -2.93 12.05
N HIS A 83 13.96 -2.76 13.34
CA HIS A 83 14.30 -3.88 14.20
C HIS A 83 13.12 -4.84 14.36
N GLU A 84 13.38 -6.12 14.09
CA GLU A 84 12.41 -7.20 14.21
C GLU A 84 12.60 -7.91 15.53
N SER A 85 12.09 -7.32 16.61
CA SER A 85 12.34 -7.77 17.99
C SER A 85 12.08 -9.26 18.26
N ARG A 86 11.22 -9.93 17.46
CA ARG A 86 10.95 -11.37 17.54
C ARG A 86 12.08 -12.26 17.02
N THR A 87 12.95 -11.70 16.19
CA THR A 87 14.04 -12.45 15.53
C THR A 87 15.39 -12.26 16.23
N GLY A 88 15.45 -11.51 17.33
CA GLY A 88 16.70 -11.19 18.02
C GLY A 88 17.34 -9.93 17.43
N LYS A 89 18.55 -10.05 16.88
CA LYS A 89 19.39 -8.92 16.43
C LYS A 89 19.24 -8.56 14.95
N TYR A 90 18.12 -8.92 14.32
CA TYR A 90 17.91 -8.69 12.89
C TYR A 90 16.93 -7.56 12.59
N PHE A 91 17.02 -7.06 11.36
CA PHE A 91 16.23 -5.97 10.83
C PHE A 91 15.51 -6.39 9.56
N MET A 92 14.39 -5.71 9.33
CA MET A 92 13.76 -5.59 8.04
C MET A 92 14.27 -4.35 7.33
N LEU A 93 14.54 -4.46 6.02
CA LEU A 93 14.77 -3.33 5.14
C LEU A 93 13.60 -3.21 4.14
N ARG A 94 12.90 -2.09 4.17
CA ARG A 94 11.86 -1.79 3.19
C ARG A 94 12.40 -0.94 2.05
N ILE A 95 12.24 -1.46 0.84
CA ILE A 95 12.64 -0.80 -0.41
C ILE A 95 11.45 -0.02 -0.95
N ARG A 96 11.64 1.27 -1.22
CA ARG A 96 10.63 2.13 -1.82
C ARG A 96 10.55 1.87 -3.32
N VAL A 97 9.34 1.60 -3.81
CA VAL A 97 9.10 1.39 -5.24
C VAL A 97 7.87 2.23 -5.64
N PRO A 98 8.05 3.51 -6.00
CA PRO A 98 6.93 4.40 -6.34
C PRO A 98 6.06 3.83 -7.46
N GLY A 99 4.76 3.70 -7.21
CA GLY A 99 3.82 3.08 -8.16
C GLY A 99 4.06 1.59 -8.43
N GLY A 100 4.97 0.96 -7.68
CA GLY A 100 5.39 -0.42 -7.87
C GLY A 100 6.33 -0.64 -9.05
N GLU A 101 6.75 0.41 -9.76
CA GLU A 101 7.54 0.34 -10.99
C GLU A 101 9.00 -0.06 -10.76
N LEU A 102 9.42 -1.11 -11.47
CA LEU A 102 10.76 -1.67 -11.46
C LEU A 102 11.19 -1.97 -12.90
N ASN A 103 12.48 -1.79 -13.19
CA ASN A 103 13.11 -2.46 -14.33
C ASN A 103 13.69 -3.83 -13.92
N SER A 104 14.08 -4.62 -14.91
CA SER A 104 14.72 -5.93 -14.73
C SER A 104 15.94 -5.88 -13.81
N ARG A 105 16.87 -4.96 -14.06
CA ARG A 105 18.10 -4.81 -13.24
C ARG A 105 17.79 -4.52 -11.77
N GLN A 106 16.77 -3.72 -11.49
CA GLN A 106 16.32 -3.42 -10.13
C GLN A 106 15.78 -4.66 -9.43
N LEU A 107 14.89 -5.42 -10.07
CA LEU A 107 14.34 -6.64 -9.46
C LEU A 107 15.42 -7.72 -9.29
N GLU A 108 16.32 -7.87 -10.27
CA GLU A 108 17.48 -8.76 -10.20
C GLU A 108 18.37 -8.41 -9.00
N THR A 109 18.73 -7.14 -8.84
CA THR A 109 19.56 -6.66 -7.71
C THR A 109 18.89 -6.97 -6.36
N ILE A 110 17.56 -6.79 -6.25
CA ILE A 110 16.83 -7.17 -5.04
C ILE A 110 16.90 -8.69 -4.80
N GLY A 111 16.82 -9.49 -5.86
CA GLY A 111 17.00 -10.95 -5.79
C GLY A 111 18.39 -11.36 -5.33
N GLU A 112 19.44 -10.74 -5.86
CA GLU A 112 20.84 -10.98 -5.48
C GLU A 112 21.07 -10.61 -4.00
N LEU A 113 20.59 -9.45 -3.58
CA LEU A 113 20.66 -8.99 -2.18
C LEU A 113 19.88 -9.93 -1.25
N SER A 114 18.70 -10.37 -1.67
CA SER A 114 17.89 -11.31 -0.91
C SER A 114 18.62 -12.65 -0.71
N LYS A 115 19.25 -13.18 -1.76
CA LYS A 115 20.03 -14.42 -1.71
C LYS A 115 21.24 -14.30 -0.77
N SER A 116 21.96 -13.19 -0.85
CA SER A 116 23.19 -12.97 -0.08
C SER A 116 22.94 -12.67 1.39
N TYR A 117 21.89 -11.88 1.70
CA TYR A 117 21.72 -11.29 3.04
C TYR A 117 20.37 -11.61 3.70
N ALA A 118 19.31 -11.88 2.91
CA ALA A 118 17.94 -12.00 3.42
C ALA A 118 17.38 -13.42 3.41
N ARG A 119 18.26 -14.44 3.40
CA ARG A 119 17.89 -15.87 3.34
C ARG A 119 17.05 -16.27 2.12
N GLY A 120 17.21 -15.56 1.00
CA GLY A 120 16.70 -15.98 -0.31
C GLY A 120 15.22 -15.75 -0.57
N PHE A 121 14.53 -14.91 0.22
CA PHE A 121 13.18 -14.45 -0.10
C PHE A 121 12.97 -12.95 0.16
N ALA A 122 11.89 -12.42 -0.39
CA ALA A 122 11.40 -11.07 -0.16
C ALA A 122 9.87 -11.07 -0.10
N ASP A 123 9.30 -10.01 0.46
CA ASP A 123 7.85 -9.86 0.59
C ASP A 123 7.35 -8.59 -0.14
N ILE A 124 6.53 -8.77 -1.17
CA ILE A 124 5.77 -7.71 -1.84
C ILE A 124 4.66 -7.25 -0.89
N THR A 125 4.50 -5.93 -0.78
CA THR A 125 3.60 -5.32 0.20
C THR A 125 2.33 -4.78 -0.44
N THR A 126 1.28 -4.60 0.36
CA THR A 126 0.03 -3.91 -0.03
C THR A 126 0.22 -2.43 -0.38
N ARG A 127 1.45 -1.92 -0.31
CA ARG A 127 1.87 -0.57 -0.70
C ARG A 127 2.87 -0.57 -1.85
N GLN A 128 2.92 -1.65 -2.64
CA GLN A 128 3.79 -1.80 -3.81
C GLN A 128 5.29 -1.69 -3.50
N ASN A 129 5.69 -1.81 -2.23
CA ASN A 129 7.11 -1.95 -1.84
C ASN A 129 7.53 -3.42 -1.79
N ILE A 130 8.84 -3.64 -1.66
CA ILE A 130 9.44 -4.93 -1.34
C ILE A 130 10.13 -4.85 0.03
N GLN A 131 10.06 -5.92 0.83
CA GLN A 131 10.72 -6.04 2.13
C GLN A 131 11.71 -7.20 2.12
N LEU A 132 12.89 -6.96 2.69
CA LEU A 132 13.90 -7.97 2.99
C LEU A 132 13.98 -8.13 4.51
N HIS A 133 14.09 -9.37 4.99
CA HIS A 133 14.09 -9.74 6.41
C HIS A 133 15.44 -10.37 6.80
N TRP A 134 15.65 -10.65 8.08
CA TRP A 134 16.86 -11.33 8.58
C TRP A 134 18.19 -10.59 8.37
N LEU A 135 18.15 -9.27 8.19
CA LEU A 135 19.34 -8.49 7.90
C LEU A 135 20.08 -8.13 9.18
N LYS A 136 21.41 -8.16 9.16
CA LYS A 136 22.21 -7.63 10.27
C LYS A 136 22.57 -6.17 10.01
N ILE A 137 22.82 -5.41 11.07
CA ILE A 137 23.11 -3.96 10.95
C ILE A 137 24.38 -3.69 10.13
N GLU A 138 25.35 -4.61 10.21
CA GLU A 138 26.64 -4.57 9.51
C GLU A 138 26.48 -4.59 7.97
N GLU A 139 25.42 -5.24 7.47
CA GLU A 139 25.19 -5.47 6.04
C GLU A 139 24.38 -4.32 5.41
N ILE A 140 23.54 -3.66 6.20
CA ILE A 140 22.53 -2.70 5.72
C ILE A 140 23.11 -1.52 4.91
N PRO A 141 24.20 -0.83 5.33
CA PRO A 141 24.73 0.29 4.55
C PRO A 141 25.13 -0.13 3.13
N LYS A 142 25.80 -1.28 3.00
CA LYS A 142 26.21 -1.83 1.70
C LYS A 142 24.99 -2.12 0.82
N MET A 143 23.95 -2.72 1.39
CA MET A 143 22.71 -2.98 0.65
C MET A 143 22.04 -1.68 0.18
N ILE A 144 22.02 -0.64 1.01
CA ILE A 144 21.49 0.68 0.62
C ILE A 144 22.29 1.26 -0.55
N ASP A 145 23.62 1.15 -0.52
CA ASP A 145 24.49 1.63 -1.59
C ASP A 145 24.27 0.85 -2.90
N GLU A 146 24.14 -0.48 -2.85
CA GLU A 146 23.82 -1.33 -4.02
C GLU A 146 22.44 -1.03 -4.61
N LEU A 147 21.42 -0.83 -3.76
CA LEU A 147 20.09 -0.39 -4.20
C LEU A 147 20.15 1.00 -4.85
N SER A 148 20.90 1.93 -4.26
CA SER A 148 21.08 3.28 -4.81
C SER A 148 21.77 3.27 -6.18
N ALA A 149 22.71 2.34 -6.40
CA ALA A 149 23.42 2.20 -7.68
C ALA A 149 22.48 1.85 -8.85
N VAL A 150 21.34 1.21 -8.57
CA VAL A 150 20.29 0.90 -9.56
C VAL A 150 19.08 1.85 -9.49
N GLY A 151 19.22 2.97 -8.78
CA GLY A 151 18.20 4.02 -8.68
C GLY A 151 17.06 3.74 -7.70
N LEU A 152 17.19 2.74 -6.82
CA LEU A 152 16.24 2.47 -5.74
C LEU A 152 16.62 3.24 -4.46
N THR A 153 15.66 3.37 -3.55
CA THR A 153 15.89 4.00 -2.25
C THR A 153 15.08 3.33 -1.15
N THR A 154 15.53 3.44 0.09
CA THR A 154 14.82 2.97 1.29
C THR A 154 14.28 4.13 2.14
N LYS A 155 14.64 5.37 1.76
CA LYS A 155 14.21 6.62 2.41
C LYS A 155 12.69 6.80 2.32
N GLY A 156 12.06 7.22 3.42
CA GLY A 156 10.63 7.53 3.47
C GLY A 156 9.75 6.30 3.20
N THR A 157 10.08 5.17 3.81
CA THR A 157 9.32 3.91 3.68
C THR A 157 8.63 3.49 4.99
N SER A 158 9.07 4.05 6.13
CA SER A 158 8.48 3.94 7.46
C SER A 158 8.77 5.22 8.28
N GLY A 159 8.38 5.24 9.56
CA GLY A 159 8.49 6.44 10.41
C GLY A 159 7.26 7.34 10.34
N ASP A 160 7.38 8.54 10.92
CA ASP A 160 6.36 9.58 10.91
C ASP A 160 6.63 10.57 9.76
N THR A 161 6.64 10.03 8.55
CA THR A 161 6.86 10.74 7.27
C THR A 161 5.94 10.16 6.18
N ILE A 162 6.13 10.57 4.93
CA ILE A 162 5.43 10.05 3.76
C ILE A 162 5.76 8.56 3.56
N ALA A 163 4.73 7.76 3.29
CA ALA A 163 4.88 6.38 2.87
C ALA A 163 5.05 6.31 1.35
N ASN A 164 5.15 5.09 0.81
CA ASN A 164 5.15 4.90 -0.65
C ASN A 164 3.85 5.40 -1.28
N ILE A 165 3.99 6.00 -2.45
CA ILE A 165 2.88 6.48 -3.29
C ILE A 165 2.47 5.32 -4.20
N ILE A 166 1.20 4.96 -4.15
CA ILE A 166 0.66 3.85 -4.94
C ILE A 166 -0.21 4.33 -6.09
N THR A 167 -0.23 3.55 -7.17
CA THR A 167 -1.13 3.73 -8.32
C THR A 167 -1.59 2.38 -8.87
N CYS A 168 -2.44 2.40 -9.89
CA CYS A 168 -2.77 1.25 -10.72
C CYS A 168 -1.47 0.62 -11.28
N PRO A 169 -1.26 -0.70 -11.14
CA PRO A 169 -0.06 -1.37 -11.64
C PRO A 169 0.04 -1.36 -13.17
N VAL A 170 -1.01 -0.95 -13.89
CA VAL A 170 -1.00 -0.81 -15.36
C VAL A 170 -1.30 0.63 -15.81
N ALA A 171 -1.03 1.62 -14.96
CA ALA A 171 -1.10 3.04 -15.34
C ALA A 171 -0.21 3.32 -16.58
N GLY A 172 -0.75 3.91 -17.62
CA GLY A 172 -0.09 4.07 -18.91
C GLY A 172 -0.31 2.92 -19.89
N PHE A 173 -1.01 1.85 -19.50
CA PHE A 173 -1.19 0.65 -20.32
C PHE A 173 -2.63 0.16 -20.42
N ASP A 174 -3.48 0.44 -19.43
CA ASP A 174 -4.91 0.11 -19.47
C ASP A 174 -5.62 0.88 -20.61
N ARG A 175 -6.47 0.17 -21.37
CA ARG A 175 -7.27 0.75 -22.45
C ARG A 175 -8.36 1.70 -21.97
N TYR A 176 -8.75 1.56 -20.72
CA TYR A 176 -9.88 2.28 -20.13
C TYR A 176 -9.44 3.28 -19.04
N GLU A 177 -8.14 3.53 -18.89
CA GLU A 177 -7.67 4.55 -17.97
C GLU A 177 -8.06 5.96 -18.46
N MET A 178 -8.39 6.83 -17.52
CA MET A 178 -8.65 8.23 -17.82
C MET A 178 -7.35 9.03 -17.92
N TYR A 179 -6.33 8.64 -17.15
CA TYR A 179 -5.05 9.35 -17.08
C TYR A 179 -3.89 8.40 -16.75
N ASP A 180 -2.75 8.56 -17.42
CA ASP A 180 -1.52 7.87 -17.06
C ASP A 180 -0.84 8.57 -15.87
N THR A 181 -0.86 7.92 -14.72
CA THR A 181 -0.36 8.47 -13.46
C THR A 181 1.10 8.12 -13.15
N SER A 182 1.76 7.32 -14.00
CA SER A 182 3.12 6.82 -13.76
C SER A 182 4.13 7.94 -13.53
N ASN A 183 4.19 8.92 -14.44
CA ASN A 183 5.06 10.09 -14.33
C ASN A 183 4.75 10.93 -13.10
N LEU A 184 3.47 11.17 -12.83
CA LEU A 184 3.02 11.97 -11.69
C LEU A 184 3.44 11.35 -10.35
N VAL A 185 3.35 10.02 -10.22
CA VAL A 185 3.80 9.28 -9.04
C VAL A 185 5.32 9.36 -8.86
N SER A 186 6.09 9.18 -9.93
CA SER A 186 7.56 9.29 -9.91
C SER A 186 8.01 10.70 -9.52
N GLU A 187 7.43 11.73 -10.13
CA GLU A 187 7.72 13.14 -9.85
C GLU A 187 7.34 13.51 -8.42
N MET A 188 6.14 13.19 -7.98
CA MET A 188 5.69 13.45 -6.62
C MET A 188 6.60 12.75 -5.60
N SER A 189 6.98 11.48 -5.85
CA SER A 189 7.88 10.76 -4.95
C SER A 189 9.24 11.45 -4.84
N ARG A 190 9.82 11.90 -5.95
CA ARG A 190 11.10 12.62 -5.97
C ARG A 190 11.00 13.98 -5.27
N TYR A 191 9.93 14.73 -5.53
CA TYR A 191 9.68 16.03 -4.93
C TYR A 191 9.57 15.92 -3.41
N LEU A 192 8.69 15.03 -2.92
CA LEU A 192 8.40 14.93 -1.48
C LEU A 192 9.57 14.37 -0.67
N LEU A 193 10.40 13.47 -1.22
CA LEU A 193 11.57 12.91 -0.50
C LEU A 193 12.76 13.88 -0.38
N ARG A 194 12.79 14.91 -1.24
CA ARG A 194 13.81 15.96 -1.22
C ARG A 194 13.46 17.11 -0.28
N ASN A 195 12.20 17.22 0.13
CA ASN A 195 11.78 18.24 1.07
C ASN A 195 11.79 17.68 2.50
N GLU A 196 12.73 18.19 3.31
CA GLU A 196 12.87 17.85 4.73
C GLU A 196 11.68 18.31 5.56
N GLU A 197 10.86 19.25 5.10
CA GLU A 197 9.64 19.63 5.82
C GLU A 197 8.63 18.47 5.97
N TYR A 198 8.75 17.43 5.14
CA TYR A 198 7.87 16.26 5.16
C TYR A 198 8.48 15.04 5.86
N SER A 199 9.67 15.18 6.45
CA SER A 199 10.29 14.15 7.29
C SER A 199 9.62 14.07 8.67
N ASN A 200 9.08 15.17 9.21
CA ASN A 200 8.57 15.25 10.57
C ASN A 200 7.06 15.55 10.60
N LEU A 201 6.26 14.54 10.28
CA LEU A 201 4.81 14.59 10.37
C LEU A 201 4.32 14.08 11.74
N PRO A 202 3.06 14.34 12.14
CA PRO A 202 2.49 13.77 13.37
C PRO A 202 2.43 12.23 13.36
N ARG A 203 2.23 11.62 12.17
CA ARG A 203 2.24 10.18 11.96
C ARG A 203 2.48 9.86 10.48
N LYS A 204 2.72 8.59 10.14
CA LYS A 204 2.80 8.10 8.75
C LYS A 204 1.66 8.65 7.85
N PHE A 205 2.02 9.06 6.64
CA PHE A 205 1.11 9.66 5.66
C PHE A 205 1.10 8.87 4.35
N LYS A 206 -0.06 8.33 3.96
CA LYS A 206 -0.24 7.47 2.78
C LYS A 206 -0.92 8.23 1.66
N ILE A 207 -0.32 8.15 0.47
CA ILE A 207 -0.81 8.79 -0.75
C ILE A 207 -1.16 7.71 -1.76
N ALA A 208 -2.30 7.86 -2.44
CA ALA A 208 -2.68 7.08 -3.61
C ALA A 208 -3.08 8.00 -4.76
N ILE A 209 -2.72 7.65 -5.99
CA ILE A 209 -3.13 8.36 -7.20
C ILE A 209 -3.72 7.31 -8.13
N SER A 210 -4.97 7.46 -8.55
CA SER A 210 -5.63 6.54 -9.47
C SER A 210 -6.07 7.27 -10.73
N GLY A 211 -5.50 6.86 -11.86
CA GLY A 211 -5.96 7.24 -13.19
C GLY A 211 -6.97 6.27 -13.81
N CYS A 212 -7.15 5.10 -13.18
CA CYS A 212 -8.01 4.04 -13.69
C CYS A 212 -9.44 4.16 -13.16
N ARG A 213 -10.41 3.70 -13.95
CA ARG A 213 -11.84 3.70 -13.60
C ARG A 213 -12.21 2.81 -12.39
N LEU A 214 -11.30 1.92 -11.99
CA LEU A 214 -11.54 0.90 -10.96
C LEU A 214 -10.99 1.29 -9.57
N ASP A 215 -10.20 2.37 -9.50
CA ASP A 215 -9.48 2.76 -8.29
C ASP A 215 -8.63 1.62 -7.66
N CYS A 216 -7.81 0.97 -8.49
CA CYS A 216 -6.89 -0.08 -8.04
C CYS A 216 -5.86 0.40 -7.00
N ALA A 217 -5.66 1.72 -6.89
CA ALA A 217 -4.82 2.37 -5.89
C ALA A 217 -5.51 2.47 -4.51
N LYS A 218 -6.79 2.09 -4.39
CA LYS A 218 -7.56 2.04 -3.14
C LYS A 218 -7.61 3.41 -2.44
N THR A 219 -7.86 4.49 -3.18
CA THR A 219 -7.79 5.87 -2.63
C THR A 219 -8.62 6.07 -1.38
N GLU A 220 -9.76 5.38 -1.28
CA GLU A 220 -10.70 5.42 -0.15
C GLU A 220 -10.10 5.04 1.22
N VAL A 221 -8.92 4.43 1.28
CA VAL A 221 -8.28 4.01 2.54
C VAL A 221 -6.90 4.61 2.76
N ASN A 222 -6.57 5.65 2.00
CA ASN A 222 -5.33 6.41 2.10
C ASN A 222 -5.56 7.74 2.82
N ASP A 223 -4.50 8.34 3.38
CA ASP A 223 -4.62 9.64 4.03
C ASP A 223 -4.99 10.72 2.99
N VAL A 224 -4.39 10.64 1.79
CA VAL A 224 -4.77 11.41 0.60
C VAL A 224 -4.91 10.47 -0.60
N GLY A 225 -5.95 10.71 -1.40
CA GLY A 225 -6.18 10.06 -2.67
C GLY A 225 -6.52 11.05 -3.78
N PHE A 226 -5.89 10.93 -4.94
CA PHE A 226 -6.25 11.63 -6.16
C PHE A 226 -6.93 10.65 -7.11
N VAL A 227 -8.22 10.81 -7.35
CA VAL A 227 -9.02 9.92 -8.22
C VAL A 227 -9.27 10.65 -9.53
N ALA A 228 -8.99 10.05 -10.68
CA ALA A 228 -9.22 10.70 -11.96
C ALA A 228 -10.72 10.89 -12.23
N VAL A 229 -11.04 12.05 -12.79
CA VAL A 229 -12.41 12.52 -13.01
C VAL A 229 -12.46 13.29 -14.32
N LYS A 230 -13.67 13.41 -14.87
CA LYS A 230 -13.92 14.27 -16.02
C LYS A 230 -14.83 15.41 -15.61
N ARG A 231 -14.58 16.59 -16.19
CA ARG A 231 -15.55 17.69 -16.19
C ARG A 231 -15.86 18.08 -17.62
N LYS A 232 -17.06 18.61 -17.84
CA LYS A 232 -17.45 19.17 -19.14
C LYS A 232 -17.19 20.67 -19.15
N ILE A 233 -16.56 21.16 -20.21
CA ILE A 233 -16.41 22.58 -20.50
C ILE A 233 -17.04 22.81 -21.88
N GLY A 234 -18.30 23.26 -21.90
CA GLY A 234 -19.07 23.35 -23.13
C GLY A 234 -19.26 21.98 -23.78
N ARG A 235 -18.58 21.75 -24.92
CA ARG A 235 -18.60 20.46 -25.64
C ARG A 235 -17.36 19.60 -25.40
N GLU A 236 -16.35 20.12 -24.72
CA GLU A 236 -15.10 19.41 -24.44
C GLU A 236 -15.14 18.74 -23.08
N GLU A 237 -14.42 17.62 -22.94
CA GLU A 237 -14.18 16.96 -21.66
C GLU A 237 -12.73 17.22 -21.24
N GLU A 238 -12.53 17.70 -20.02
CA GLU A 238 -11.21 17.84 -19.41
C GLU A 238 -11.05 16.78 -18.32
N VAL A 239 -9.92 16.07 -18.33
CA VAL A 239 -9.55 15.09 -17.30
C VAL A 239 -8.74 15.81 -16.21
N GLY A 240 -9.11 15.56 -14.96
CA GLY A 240 -8.38 16.01 -13.78
C GLY A 240 -8.55 15.00 -12.65
N PHE A 241 -8.43 15.45 -11.42
CA PHE A 241 -8.55 14.63 -10.23
C PHE A 241 -9.49 15.24 -9.19
N ASP A 242 -10.28 14.40 -8.53
CA ASP A 242 -10.86 14.71 -7.24
C ASP A 242 -9.89 14.38 -6.11
N LEU A 243 -9.95 15.18 -5.06
CA LEU A 243 -9.17 15.00 -3.84
C LEU A 243 -10.03 14.32 -2.78
N THR A 244 -9.59 13.14 -2.36
CA THR A 244 -10.12 12.42 -1.20
C THR A 244 -9.16 12.51 -0.03
N VAL A 245 -9.68 12.73 1.18
CA VAL A 245 -8.85 12.92 2.40
C VAL A 245 -9.37 12.11 3.58
N GLY A 246 -8.45 11.66 4.45
CA GLY A 246 -8.80 11.13 5.77
C GLY A 246 -9.18 9.63 5.81
N GLY A 247 -8.70 8.82 4.87
CA GLY A 247 -8.90 7.36 4.93
C GLY A 247 -7.92 6.63 5.87
N GLY A 248 -8.30 5.43 6.32
CA GLY A 248 -7.37 4.49 6.94
C GLY A 248 -8.00 3.42 7.84
N LEU A 249 -7.49 2.19 7.73
CA LEU A 249 -8.15 0.97 8.22
C LEU A 249 -7.97 0.60 9.71
N SER A 250 -6.78 0.70 10.28
CA SER A 250 -6.48 0.24 11.66
C SER A 250 -7.57 0.60 12.67
N LEU A 251 -7.88 -0.28 13.64
CA LEU A 251 -8.76 -0.12 14.83
C LEU A 251 -10.06 0.69 14.66
N VAL A 252 -9.95 1.99 14.36
CA VAL A 252 -11.07 2.89 14.10
C VAL A 252 -11.06 3.24 12.60
N PRO A 253 -11.62 2.38 11.73
CA PRO A 253 -11.53 2.59 10.28
C PRO A 253 -12.29 3.84 9.82
N ARG A 254 -11.79 4.47 8.75
CA ARG A 254 -12.42 5.59 8.04
C ARG A 254 -12.24 5.40 6.55
N PHE A 255 -13.30 5.67 5.79
CA PHE A 255 -13.18 5.93 4.36
C PHE A 255 -12.75 7.39 4.16
N ALA A 256 -11.91 7.63 3.15
CA ALA A 256 -11.53 8.96 2.73
C ALA A 256 -12.77 9.67 2.16
N ARG A 257 -12.89 10.96 2.45
CA ARG A 257 -14.01 11.80 2.04
C ARG A 257 -13.59 12.61 0.82
N SER A 258 -14.42 12.61 -0.22
CA SER A 258 -14.25 13.49 -1.37
C SER A 258 -14.42 14.94 -0.94
N LEU A 259 -13.55 15.83 -1.41
CA LEU A 259 -13.74 17.27 -1.27
C LEU A 259 -14.56 17.85 -2.43
N GLY A 260 -14.85 17.07 -3.48
CA GLY A 260 -15.63 17.48 -4.65
C GLY A 260 -14.95 18.59 -5.46
N VAL A 261 -13.63 18.53 -5.58
CA VAL A 261 -12.80 19.58 -6.19
C VAL A 261 -12.09 19.04 -7.43
N PHE A 262 -12.06 19.81 -8.51
CA PHE A 262 -11.35 19.46 -9.73
C PHE A 262 -9.93 20.04 -9.69
N ILE A 263 -8.95 19.14 -9.69
CA ILE A 263 -7.52 19.46 -9.68
C ILE A 263 -6.93 19.04 -11.01
N LYS A 264 -6.24 19.96 -11.68
CA LYS A 264 -5.54 19.62 -12.93
C LYS A 264 -4.31 18.76 -12.64
N PRO A 265 -3.88 17.89 -13.56
CA PRO A 265 -2.70 17.05 -13.35
C PRO A 265 -1.46 17.82 -12.91
N GLU A 266 -1.20 19.00 -13.48
CA GLU A 266 -0.08 19.88 -13.13
C GLU A 266 -0.13 20.43 -11.70
N ASP A 267 -1.31 20.44 -11.07
CA ASP A 267 -1.56 21.01 -9.74
C ASP A 267 -1.50 19.97 -8.62
N VAL A 268 -1.52 18.67 -8.97
CA VAL A 268 -1.65 17.57 -7.99
C VAL A 268 -0.52 17.58 -6.95
N ILE A 269 0.72 17.89 -7.36
CA ILE A 269 1.86 17.95 -6.43
C ILE A 269 1.74 19.12 -5.46
N GLU A 270 1.37 20.30 -5.94
CA GLU A 270 1.17 21.49 -5.10
C GLU A 270 0.06 21.25 -4.07
N VAL A 271 -1.08 20.69 -4.50
CA VAL A 271 -2.19 20.40 -3.60
C VAL A 271 -1.81 19.33 -2.57
N CYS A 272 -1.10 18.28 -2.98
CA CYS A 272 -0.62 17.26 -2.03
C CYS A 272 0.32 17.86 -0.97
N ALA A 273 1.23 18.74 -1.38
CA ALA A 273 2.12 19.48 -0.48
C ALA A 273 1.32 20.34 0.51
N ALA A 274 0.28 21.03 0.03
CA ALA A 274 -0.60 21.83 0.89
C ALA A 274 -1.32 20.97 1.96
N VAL A 275 -1.81 19.78 1.60
CA VAL A 275 -2.42 18.86 2.59
C VAL A 275 -1.38 18.38 3.61
N LEU A 276 -0.15 18.06 3.16
CA LEU A 276 0.95 17.66 4.04
C LEU A 276 1.30 18.75 5.05
N GLU A 277 1.38 19.99 4.61
CA GLU A 277 1.66 21.15 5.48
C GLU A 277 0.53 21.37 6.49
N ILE A 278 -0.73 21.30 6.07
CA ILE A 278 -1.86 21.36 7.00
C ILE A 278 -1.78 20.23 8.03
N PHE A 279 -1.47 19.01 7.61
CA PHE A 279 -1.33 17.88 8.52
C PHE A 279 -0.15 18.06 9.48
N ARG A 280 0.99 18.55 8.98
CA ARG A 280 2.19 18.85 9.78
C ARG A 280 1.88 19.84 10.90
N ASP A 281 1.15 20.91 10.57
CA ASP A 281 0.91 22.08 11.41
C ASP A 281 -0.28 21.90 12.37
N HIS A 282 -1.30 21.13 11.96
CA HIS A 282 -2.56 20.99 12.71
C HIS A 282 -2.87 19.57 13.19
N GLY A 283 -2.11 18.56 12.75
CA GLY A 283 -2.33 17.19 13.18
C GLY A 283 -1.96 16.95 14.64
N ASN A 284 -2.68 16.06 15.31
CA ASN A 284 -2.46 15.76 16.73
C ASN A 284 -1.09 15.08 16.96
N ARG A 285 -0.25 15.67 17.82
CA ARG A 285 1.06 15.13 18.24
C ARG A 285 1.10 14.67 19.70
N SER A 286 0.06 14.93 20.48
CA SER A 286 -0.02 14.59 21.91
C SER A 286 -0.52 13.16 22.18
N ARG A 287 -1.26 12.56 21.24
CA ARG A 287 -1.83 11.22 21.37
C ARG A 287 -1.58 10.40 20.12
N ARG A 288 -0.65 9.45 20.19
CA ARG A 288 -0.21 8.63 19.06
C ARG A 288 -1.33 7.82 18.39
N ASN A 289 -2.35 7.39 19.14
CA ASN A 289 -3.52 6.67 18.61
C ASN A 289 -4.54 7.59 17.90
N ARG A 290 -4.44 8.92 18.08
CA ARG A 290 -5.26 9.97 17.45
C ARG A 290 -4.45 10.85 16.46
N ALA A 291 -3.22 10.47 16.13
CA ALA A 291 -2.27 11.28 15.36
C ALA A 291 -2.36 11.14 13.83
N ARG A 292 -3.28 10.33 13.28
CA ARG A 292 -3.45 10.16 11.82
C ARG A 292 -4.35 11.25 11.24
N LEU A 293 -4.12 11.60 9.96
CA LEU A 293 -4.88 12.64 9.25
C LEU A 293 -6.40 12.43 9.36
N LYS A 294 -6.87 11.19 9.30
CA LYS A 294 -8.30 10.86 9.45
C LYS A 294 -8.99 11.48 10.66
N PHE A 295 -8.29 11.65 11.78
CA PHE A 295 -8.87 12.29 12.97
C PHE A 295 -8.90 13.80 12.86
N LEU A 296 -7.91 14.42 12.20
CA LEU A 296 -7.96 15.84 11.87
C LEU A 296 -9.13 16.13 10.93
N ILE A 297 -9.38 15.27 9.94
CA ILE A 297 -10.54 15.38 9.04
C ILE A 297 -11.86 15.17 9.78
N ASP A 298 -11.94 14.21 10.71
CA ASP A 298 -13.10 14.07 11.60
C ASP A 298 -13.39 15.36 12.39
N ASP A 299 -12.35 16.03 12.90
CA ASP A 299 -12.47 17.22 13.73
C ASP A 299 -12.73 18.50 12.91
N TRP A 300 -12.23 18.60 11.67
CA TRP A 300 -12.36 19.79 10.81
C TRP A 300 -13.55 19.75 9.86
N GLY A 301 -13.90 18.57 9.34
CA GLY A 301 -14.84 18.43 8.24
C GLY A 301 -14.31 18.91 6.88
N GLU A 302 -15.04 18.57 5.83
CA GLU A 302 -14.70 18.79 4.42
C GLU A 302 -14.62 20.28 4.04
N ASP A 303 -15.49 21.11 4.59
CA ASP A 303 -15.54 22.55 4.28
C ASP A 303 -14.31 23.28 4.80
N LYS A 304 -13.96 23.05 6.07
CA LYS A 304 -12.82 23.72 6.69
C LYS A 304 -11.49 23.30 6.05
N ILE A 305 -11.31 22.01 5.75
CA ILE A 305 -10.09 21.56 5.08
C ILE A 305 -9.98 22.14 3.68
N ARG A 306 -11.08 22.24 2.93
CA ARG A 306 -11.11 22.87 1.61
C ARG A 306 -10.73 24.35 1.67
N SER A 307 -11.35 25.13 2.55
CA SER A 307 -11.02 26.56 2.70
C SER A 307 -9.56 26.78 3.15
N ALA A 308 -9.05 25.91 4.03
CA ALA A 308 -7.64 25.97 4.45
C ALA A 308 -6.69 25.66 3.28
N LEU A 309 -7.05 24.70 2.42
CA LEU A 309 -6.29 24.38 1.21
C LEU A 309 -6.30 25.56 0.23
N GLU A 310 -7.48 26.12 -0.09
CA GLU A 310 -7.63 27.26 -1.00
C GLU A 310 -6.83 28.48 -0.53
N SER A 311 -6.85 28.76 0.77
CA SER A 311 -6.03 29.81 1.38
C SER A 311 -4.53 29.54 1.18
N LYS A 312 -4.09 28.29 1.36
CA LYS A 312 -2.67 27.91 1.23
C LYS A 312 -2.18 27.96 -0.22
N ILE A 313 -2.97 27.48 -1.18
CA ILE A 313 -2.64 27.53 -2.62
C ILE A 313 -2.99 28.87 -3.28
N LYS A 314 -3.63 29.78 -2.55
CA LYS A 314 -4.04 31.13 -2.99
C LYS A 314 -4.93 31.12 -4.23
N ARG A 315 -5.81 30.13 -4.34
CA ARG A 315 -6.82 30.01 -5.40
C ARG A 315 -7.99 29.15 -4.92
N GLU A 316 -9.16 29.43 -5.46
CA GLU A 316 -10.34 28.61 -5.24
C GLU A 316 -10.30 27.35 -6.10
N PHE A 317 -10.85 26.25 -5.58
CA PHE A 317 -11.00 25.05 -6.36
C PHE A 317 -12.22 25.13 -7.26
N ILE A 318 -12.08 24.56 -8.46
CA ILE A 318 -13.23 24.35 -9.32
C ILE A 318 -14.02 23.16 -8.75
N ARG A 319 -15.35 23.27 -8.69
CA ARG A 319 -16.20 22.19 -8.19
C ARG A 319 -16.43 21.13 -9.27
N ILE A 320 -16.58 19.88 -8.83
CA ILE A 320 -16.99 18.79 -9.70
C ILE A 320 -18.52 18.71 -9.70
N GLU A 321 -19.11 18.56 -10.89
CA GLU A 321 -20.56 18.44 -11.08
C GLU A 321 -21.05 16.98 -11.12
N THR A 322 -20.16 16.03 -11.37
CA THR A 322 -20.49 14.62 -11.59
C THR A 322 -19.91 13.72 -10.50
N ASP A 323 -20.73 12.82 -9.97
CA ASP A 323 -20.29 11.78 -9.05
C ASP A 323 -19.25 10.84 -9.68
N HIS A 324 -18.29 10.40 -8.87
CA HIS A 324 -17.30 9.41 -9.26
C HIS A 324 -17.90 8.01 -9.19
N VAL A 325 -18.24 7.45 -10.35
CA VAL A 325 -18.59 6.02 -10.43
C VAL A 325 -17.30 5.21 -10.46
N ARG A 326 -16.89 4.70 -9.30
CA ARG A 326 -15.83 3.69 -9.20
C ARG A 326 -16.36 2.36 -9.72
N GLY A 327 -15.65 1.76 -10.67
CA GLY A 327 -15.94 0.41 -11.16
C GLY A 327 -15.55 -0.67 -10.15
N GLU A 328 -15.78 -1.93 -10.54
CA GLU A 328 -15.40 -3.09 -9.73
C GLU A 328 -13.89 -3.33 -9.74
N PHE A 329 -13.32 -3.53 -8.55
CA PHE A 329 -11.89 -3.76 -8.36
C PHE A 329 -11.36 -4.93 -9.23
N THR A 330 -10.15 -4.76 -9.78
CA THR A 330 -9.39 -5.84 -10.44
C THR A 330 -8.00 -5.99 -9.84
N ASP A 331 -7.50 -7.22 -9.79
CA ASP A 331 -6.16 -7.56 -9.27
C ASP A 331 -5.05 -7.49 -10.33
N HIS A 332 -5.42 -7.35 -11.61
CA HIS A 332 -4.56 -7.39 -12.79
C HIS A 332 -3.80 -8.71 -13.02
N VAL A 333 -4.18 -9.82 -12.38
CA VAL A 333 -3.59 -11.15 -12.61
C VAL A 333 -4.14 -11.79 -13.89
N GLY A 334 -3.29 -12.40 -14.71
CA GLY A 334 -3.64 -12.94 -16.01
C GLY A 334 -3.11 -12.09 -17.17
N THR A 335 -3.52 -12.42 -18.39
CA THR A 335 -3.04 -11.79 -19.63
C THR A 335 -4.10 -10.85 -20.18
N PHE A 336 -3.71 -9.60 -20.43
CA PHE A 336 -4.60 -8.57 -20.96
C PHE A 336 -3.87 -7.75 -22.01
N GLU A 337 -4.56 -7.41 -23.09
CA GLU A 337 -3.97 -6.53 -24.11
C GLU A 337 -4.04 -5.06 -23.68
N GLN A 338 -2.93 -4.37 -23.88
CA GLN A 338 -2.69 -2.97 -23.55
C GLN A 338 -3.37 -2.04 -24.54
N LYS A 339 -3.26 -0.73 -24.31
CA LYS A 339 -3.73 0.30 -25.25
C LYS A 339 -2.95 0.34 -26.57
N GLN A 340 -1.69 -0.07 -26.56
CA GLN A 340 -0.92 -0.31 -27.78
C GLN A 340 -1.37 -1.64 -28.39
N ALA A 341 -1.91 -1.59 -29.61
CA ALA A 341 -2.39 -2.79 -30.31
C ALA A 341 -1.28 -3.85 -30.44
N GLY A 342 -1.59 -5.10 -30.12
CA GLY A 342 -0.65 -6.23 -30.19
C GLY A 342 0.31 -6.37 -28.98
N TYR A 343 0.30 -5.42 -28.05
CA TYR A 343 1.03 -5.50 -26.79
C TYR A 343 0.12 -5.95 -25.65
N TYR A 344 0.69 -6.70 -24.73
CA TYR A 344 0.00 -7.31 -23.60
C TYR A 344 0.77 -7.07 -22.31
N TYR A 345 0.04 -7.08 -21.20
CA TYR A 345 0.63 -7.23 -19.88
C TYR A 345 0.22 -8.58 -19.28
N ASN A 346 1.11 -9.14 -18.47
CA ASN A 346 0.90 -10.40 -17.79
C ASN A 346 1.05 -10.24 -16.28
N GLY A 347 -0.04 -10.28 -15.54
CA GLY A 347 -0.03 -10.30 -14.09
C GLY A 347 0.14 -11.71 -13.53
N ILE A 348 1.00 -11.82 -12.53
CA ILE A 348 1.51 -13.07 -11.98
C ILE A 348 1.16 -13.10 -10.50
N SER A 349 0.46 -14.16 -10.09
CA SER A 349 0.12 -14.43 -8.69
C SER A 349 1.38 -14.71 -7.90
N ILE A 350 1.58 -13.96 -6.80
CA ILE A 350 2.61 -14.24 -5.81
C ILE A 350 1.87 -14.57 -4.51
N PRO A 351 1.71 -15.85 -4.15
CA PRO A 351 0.94 -16.26 -2.98
C PRO A 351 1.40 -15.53 -1.72
N CYS A 352 0.46 -14.85 -1.05
CA CYS A 352 0.73 -14.02 0.12
C CYS A 352 1.78 -12.90 -0.11
N GLY A 353 2.21 -12.62 -1.34
CA GLY A 353 3.29 -11.70 -1.66
C GLY A 353 4.70 -12.18 -1.37
N ARG A 354 4.92 -13.45 -0.98
CA ARG A 354 6.27 -13.96 -0.71
C ARG A 354 6.90 -14.48 -2.00
N ILE A 355 8.05 -13.92 -2.37
CA ILE A 355 8.77 -14.25 -3.61
C ILE A 355 10.20 -14.66 -3.28
N THR A 356 10.72 -15.70 -3.95
CA THR A 356 12.10 -16.17 -3.75
C THR A 356 13.10 -15.35 -4.57
N ALA A 357 14.38 -15.40 -4.18
CA ALA A 357 15.47 -14.80 -4.95
C ALA A 357 15.56 -15.34 -6.38
N GLU A 358 15.39 -16.65 -6.56
CA GLU A 358 15.38 -17.30 -7.87
C GLU A 358 14.20 -16.80 -8.73
N GLN A 359 13.01 -16.67 -8.15
CA GLN A 359 11.85 -16.11 -8.84
C GLN A 359 12.07 -14.65 -9.22
N MET A 360 12.66 -13.82 -8.35
CA MET A 360 12.94 -12.41 -8.68
C MET A 360 13.92 -12.29 -9.87
N VAL A 361 15.03 -13.02 -9.83
CA VAL A 361 16.02 -13.04 -10.92
C VAL A 361 15.42 -13.63 -12.20
N GLY A 362 14.65 -14.71 -12.09
CA GLY A 362 13.96 -15.33 -13.22
C GLY A 362 12.93 -14.41 -13.87
N LEU A 363 12.10 -13.74 -13.09
CA LEU A 363 11.12 -12.77 -13.60
C LEU A 363 11.79 -11.55 -14.25
N ALA A 364 12.89 -11.05 -13.68
CA ALA A 364 13.68 -9.98 -14.29
C ALA A 364 14.17 -10.40 -15.69
N LYS A 365 14.72 -11.61 -15.80
CA LYS A 365 15.15 -12.17 -17.07
C LYS A 365 13.99 -12.35 -18.06
N LEU A 366 12.85 -12.87 -17.62
CA LEU A 366 11.68 -13.04 -18.49
C LEU A 366 11.12 -11.70 -18.98
N ALA A 367 11.18 -10.66 -18.15
CA ALA A 367 10.78 -9.31 -18.54
C ALA A 367 11.69 -8.73 -19.63
N ASP A 368 13.01 -8.98 -19.56
CA ASP A 368 13.96 -8.58 -20.61
C ASP A 368 13.82 -9.41 -21.89
N ASP A 369 13.67 -10.73 -21.75
CA ASP A 369 13.64 -11.65 -22.90
C ASP A 369 12.35 -11.50 -23.74
N TYR A 370 11.22 -11.19 -23.10
CA TYR A 370 9.89 -11.24 -23.72
C TYR A 370 9.11 -9.92 -23.70
N GLY A 371 9.53 -8.94 -22.91
CA GLY A 371 8.98 -7.58 -22.83
C GLY A 371 10.05 -6.52 -23.09
N ASP A 372 9.99 -5.42 -22.34
CA ASP A 372 11.00 -4.34 -22.35
C ASP A 372 11.71 -4.16 -21.01
N GLY A 373 11.66 -5.18 -20.15
CA GLY A 373 12.20 -5.15 -18.79
C GLY A 373 11.32 -4.42 -17.76
N LEU A 374 10.20 -3.79 -18.17
CA LEU A 374 9.32 -3.06 -17.25
C LEU A 374 8.39 -4.00 -16.48
N MET A 375 8.39 -3.85 -15.16
CA MET A 375 7.54 -4.60 -14.25
C MET A 375 6.90 -3.69 -13.21
N ARG A 376 5.75 -4.11 -12.67
CA ARG A 376 5.10 -3.42 -11.56
C ARG A 376 4.56 -4.35 -10.49
N THR A 377 4.90 -4.08 -9.23
CA THR A 377 4.24 -4.73 -8.09
C THR A 377 2.85 -4.15 -7.85
N THR A 378 1.93 -4.92 -7.26
CA THR A 378 0.53 -4.51 -7.08
C THR A 378 0.17 -4.31 -5.60
N ALA A 379 -0.91 -3.55 -5.34
CA ALA A 379 -1.48 -3.41 -4.00
C ALA A 379 -2.19 -4.69 -3.48
N MET A 380 -2.20 -5.75 -4.28
CA MET A 380 -2.61 -7.12 -3.93
C MET A 380 -1.40 -8.05 -3.75
N GLN A 381 -0.19 -7.49 -3.67
CA GLN A 381 1.06 -8.23 -3.47
C GLN A 381 1.50 -9.11 -4.63
N ASN A 382 1.00 -8.83 -5.85
CA ASN A 382 1.38 -9.53 -7.08
C ASN A 382 2.41 -8.71 -7.87
N ILE A 383 2.84 -9.24 -9.02
CA ILE A 383 3.72 -8.54 -9.96
C ILE A 383 3.17 -8.64 -11.39
N VAL A 384 3.39 -7.62 -12.21
CA VAL A 384 2.97 -7.53 -13.61
C VAL A 384 4.19 -7.32 -14.48
N ILE A 385 4.32 -8.09 -15.57
CA ILE A 385 5.28 -7.83 -16.66
C ILE A 385 4.52 -7.09 -17.77
N LEU A 386 5.08 -6.00 -18.27
CA LEU A 386 4.46 -5.09 -19.24
C LEU A 386 5.10 -5.26 -20.64
N ASN A 387 4.45 -4.67 -21.65
CA ASN A 387 4.97 -4.53 -23.01
C ASN A 387 5.37 -5.83 -23.70
N VAL A 388 4.61 -6.90 -23.45
CA VAL A 388 4.83 -8.22 -24.05
C VAL A 388 4.14 -8.29 -25.42
N LEU A 389 4.87 -8.61 -26.48
CA LEU A 389 4.27 -8.85 -27.79
C LEU A 389 3.44 -10.14 -27.79
N LYS A 390 2.36 -10.16 -28.56
CA LYS A 390 1.45 -11.32 -28.67
C LYS A 390 2.20 -12.63 -28.94
N GLU A 391 3.16 -12.64 -29.86
CA GLU A 391 3.95 -13.84 -30.19
C GLU A 391 4.83 -14.36 -29.05
N ASN A 392 5.16 -13.52 -28.07
CA ASN A 392 6.00 -13.88 -26.93
C ASN A 392 5.23 -14.47 -25.75
N LEU A 393 3.90 -14.31 -25.72
CA LEU A 393 3.06 -14.71 -24.59
C LEU A 393 3.24 -16.19 -24.20
N SER A 394 3.26 -17.10 -25.17
CA SER A 394 3.41 -18.53 -24.88
C SER A 394 4.75 -18.85 -24.23
N LYS A 395 5.84 -18.22 -24.69
CA LYS A 395 7.18 -18.46 -24.15
C LYS A 395 7.36 -17.84 -22.77
N LEU A 396 6.74 -16.67 -22.56
CA LEU A 396 6.67 -16.03 -21.26
C LEU A 396 5.92 -16.92 -20.26
N ASP A 397 4.77 -17.47 -20.65
CA ASP A 397 3.97 -18.39 -19.83
C ASP A 397 4.80 -19.62 -19.42
N ASP A 398 5.46 -20.28 -20.37
CA ASP A 398 6.34 -21.43 -20.10
C ASP A 398 7.47 -21.07 -19.12
N GLY A 399 7.98 -19.84 -19.20
CA GLY A 399 9.00 -19.32 -18.28
C GLY A 399 8.47 -19.09 -16.88
N ILE A 400 7.27 -18.51 -16.74
CA ILE A 400 6.59 -18.28 -15.46
C ILE A 400 6.30 -19.61 -14.77
N ASP A 401 5.80 -20.60 -15.51
CA ASP A 401 5.47 -21.92 -14.98
C ASP A 401 6.73 -22.66 -14.47
N LYS A 402 7.87 -22.52 -15.15
CA LYS A 402 9.16 -23.07 -14.70
C LYS A 402 9.67 -22.46 -13.39
N LEU A 403 9.24 -21.24 -13.05
CA LEU A 403 9.54 -20.59 -11.77
C LEU A 403 8.56 -21.01 -10.65
N GLY A 404 7.62 -21.90 -10.93
CA GLY A 404 6.57 -22.32 -9.99
C GLY A 404 5.58 -21.21 -9.66
N LEU A 405 5.42 -20.23 -10.56
CA LEU A 405 4.47 -19.14 -10.45
C LEU A 405 3.30 -19.36 -11.42
N SER A 406 2.21 -18.63 -11.27
CA SER A 406 1.04 -18.78 -12.14
C SER A 406 0.35 -17.46 -12.43
N LYS A 407 -0.14 -17.31 -13.66
CA LYS A 407 -1.08 -16.25 -14.06
C LYS A 407 -2.55 -16.69 -14.00
N LYS A 408 -2.79 -17.98 -13.74
CA LYS A 408 -4.12 -18.60 -13.57
C LYS A 408 -4.20 -19.29 -12.20
N PRO A 409 -3.99 -18.58 -11.09
CA PRO A 409 -4.13 -19.15 -9.76
C PRO A 409 -5.57 -19.58 -9.49
N SER A 410 -5.78 -20.40 -8.46
CA SER A 410 -7.14 -20.67 -7.96
C SER A 410 -7.82 -19.36 -7.51
N PRO A 411 -9.16 -19.26 -7.53
CA PRO A 411 -9.88 -18.08 -7.06
C PRO A 411 -9.51 -17.64 -5.64
N VAL A 412 -9.23 -18.61 -4.76
CA VAL A 412 -8.81 -18.38 -3.37
C VAL A 412 -7.42 -17.77 -3.31
N GLU A 413 -6.44 -18.35 -4.02
CA GLU A 413 -5.08 -17.83 -4.05
C GLU A 413 -5.04 -16.43 -4.67
N ARG A 414 -5.81 -16.22 -5.75
CA ARG A 414 -5.88 -14.95 -6.48
C ARG A 414 -6.29 -13.78 -5.60
N GLY A 415 -7.28 -14.00 -4.73
CA GLY A 415 -7.78 -12.99 -3.80
C GLY A 415 -7.06 -12.95 -2.46
N LEU A 416 -6.04 -13.80 -2.24
CA LEU A 416 -5.36 -13.90 -0.95
C LEU A 416 -4.37 -12.76 -0.75
N VAL A 417 -4.53 -12.03 0.34
CA VAL A 417 -3.57 -11.01 0.80
C VAL A 417 -3.20 -11.30 2.24
N CYS A 418 -1.91 -11.29 2.56
CA CYS A 418 -1.43 -11.52 3.92
C CYS A 418 -0.50 -10.38 4.36
N CYS A 419 -0.63 -9.97 5.61
CA CYS A 419 0.43 -9.17 6.21
C CYS A 419 1.64 -10.07 6.53
N ILE A 420 2.65 -9.50 7.17
CA ILE A 420 3.83 -10.25 7.62
C ILE A 420 3.48 -11.18 8.79
N GLY A 421 2.58 -10.75 9.68
CA GLY A 421 2.13 -11.54 10.83
C GLY A 421 3.20 -11.74 11.91
N GLU A 422 2.91 -12.66 12.81
CA GLU A 422 3.73 -12.99 13.99
C GLU A 422 5.17 -13.42 13.65
N GLU A 423 5.43 -13.94 12.45
CA GLU A 423 6.75 -14.38 11.98
C GLU A 423 7.84 -13.31 12.20
N PHE A 424 7.51 -12.04 11.92
CA PHE A 424 8.46 -10.93 12.08
C PHE A 424 7.88 -9.70 12.79
N CYS A 425 6.57 -9.50 12.73
CA CYS A 425 5.96 -8.27 13.22
C CYS A 425 5.81 -8.30 14.75
N LYS A 426 6.34 -7.29 15.43
CA LYS A 426 6.16 -7.12 16.89
C LYS A 426 4.70 -7.00 17.33
N TYR A 427 3.79 -6.60 16.43
CA TYR A 427 2.35 -6.51 16.68
C TYR A 427 1.58 -7.75 16.23
N GLY A 428 2.21 -8.66 15.49
CA GLY A 428 1.56 -9.88 15.03
C GLY A 428 1.24 -10.78 16.21
N LEU A 429 -0.03 -11.18 16.32
CA LEU A 429 -0.51 -12.12 17.35
C LEU A 429 -0.52 -13.56 16.84
N VAL A 430 -0.72 -13.75 15.54
CA VAL A 430 -0.77 -15.05 14.88
C VAL A 430 0.06 -15.04 13.59
N GLY A 431 0.50 -16.23 13.15
CA GLY A 431 1.08 -16.41 11.82
C GLY A 431 0.13 -15.92 10.72
N THR A 432 0.62 -15.50 9.55
CA THR A 432 -0.27 -15.11 8.44
C THR A 432 0.12 -15.74 7.13
N LYS A 433 1.41 -15.70 6.77
CA LYS A 433 1.93 -16.36 5.56
C LYS A 433 1.70 -17.88 5.60
N ARG A 434 1.98 -18.51 6.77
CA ARG A 434 1.70 -19.93 7.04
C ARG A 434 0.21 -20.25 6.86
N TRP A 435 -0.66 -19.49 7.52
CA TRP A 435 -2.10 -19.75 7.49
C TRP A 435 -2.74 -19.39 6.16
N GLY A 436 -2.27 -18.36 5.46
CA GLY A 436 -2.69 -18.04 4.10
C GLY A 436 -2.39 -19.21 3.15
N SER A 437 -1.18 -19.75 3.19
CA SER A 437 -0.80 -20.93 2.40
C SER A 437 -1.67 -22.15 2.72
N ASP A 438 -1.96 -22.36 4.00
CA ASP A 438 -2.82 -23.44 4.46
C ASP A 438 -4.29 -23.25 4.05
N ILE A 439 -4.81 -22.02 4.07
CA ILE A 439 -6.14 -21.67 3.53
C ILE A 439 -6.22 -21.98 2.04
N VAL A 440 -5.21 -21.60 1.23
CA VAL A 440 -5.17 -21.95 -0.19
C VAL A 440 -5.21 -23.45 -0.38
N LYS A 441 -4.44 -24.20 0.40
CA LYS A 441 -4.40 -25.66 0.32
C LYS A 441 -5.75 -26.29 0.67
N THR A 442 -6.38 -25.86 1.76
CA THR A 442 -7.68 -26.40 2.21
C THR A 442 -8.81 -26.03 1.25
N LEU A 443 -8.93 -24.75 0.89
CA LEU A 443 -10.07 -24.25 0.12
C LEU A 443 -9.90 -24.46 -1.39
N GLY A 444 -8.69 -24.25 -1.91
CA GLY A 444 -8.40 -24.31 -3.35
C GLY A 444 -8.52 -25.69 -3.97
N GLN A 445 -8.47 -26.76 -3.16
CA GLN A 445 -8.66 -28.14 -3.62
C GLN A 445 -10.13 -28.59 -3.63
N ASN A 446 -10.96 -28.00 -2.75
CA ASN A 446 -12.29 -28.49 -2.46
C ASN A 446 -13.42 -27.64 -3.06
N LEU A 447 -13.15 -26.38 -3.38
CA LEU A 447 -14.15 -25.44 -3.90
C LEU A 447 -14.04 -25.30 -5.42
N ILE A 448 -14.98 -25.90 -6.14
CA ILE A 448 -15.26 -25.54 -7.54
C ILE A 448 -16.13 -24.28 -7.50
N LEU A 449 -15.49 -23.12 -7.38
CA LEU A 449 -16.12 -21.86 -7.73
C LEU A 449 -16.08 -21.77 -9.25
N GLU A 450 -17.23 -21.66 -9.91
CA GLU A 450 -17.28 -21.45 -11.36
C GLU A 450 -16.33 -20.28 -11.73
N ASN A 451 -15.48 -20.52 -12.73
CA ASN A 451 -14.23 -19.83 -13.13
C ASN A 451 -14.26 -18.29 -13.37
N SER A 452 -15.12 -17.52 -12.70
CA SER A 452 -15.32 -16.09 -13.02
C SER A 452 -15.27 -15.14 -11.83
N GLU A 453 -15.27 -15.63 -10.58
CA GLU A 453 -15.33 -14.74 -9.43
C GLU A 453 -14.11 -14.80 -8.51
N ASN A 454 -13.53 -13.63 -8.23
CA ASN A 454 -12.42 -13.47 -7.31
C ASN A 454 -12.95 -13.25 -5.90
N ILE A 455 -12.66 -14.16 -4.97
CA ILE A 455 -13.02 -14.01 -3.55
C ILE A 455 -11.81 -13.44 -2.79
N GLY A 456 -11.92 -12.20 -2.34
CA GLY A 456 -10.87 -11.53 -1.57
C GLY A 456 -10.77 -12.06 -0.14
N ILE A 457 -9.79 -12.92 0.14
CA ILE A 457 -9.51 -13.39 1.51
C ILE A 457 -8.29 -12.65 2.04
N HIS A 458 -8.47 -11.80 3.03
CA HIS A 458 -7.38 -10.97 3.55
C HIS A 458 -7.06 -11.34 5.00
N VAL A 459 -5.83 -11.81 5.23
CA VAL A 459 -5.35 -12.31 6.53
C VAL A 459 -4.41 -11.31 7.19
N ALA A 460 -4.87 -10.70 8.27
CA ALA A 460 -4.08 -9.79 9.09
C ALA A 460 -3.79 -10.43 10.45
N GLY A 461 -2.53 -10.47 10.88
CA GLY A 461 -2.17 -11.10 12.16
C GLY A 461 -2.55 -10.31 13.41
N CYS A 462 -3.14 -9.12 13.26
CA CYS A 462 -3.62 -8.26 14.34
C CYS A 462 -4.58 -7.17 13.82
N PRO A 463 -5.22 -6.38 14.71
CA PRO A 463 -6.23 -5.36 14.34
C PRO A 463 -5.75 -4.11 13.58
N HIS A 464 -4.48 -4.05 13.18
CA HIS A 464 -3.92 -2.88 12.49
C HIS A 464 -4.26 -2.79 11.00
N GLY A 465 -4.83 -3.85 10.41
CA GLY A 465 -5.38 -3.80 9.05
C GLY A 465 -4.35 -3.75 7.92
N CYS A 466 -3.11 -4.20 8.14
CA CYS A 466 -2.03 -4.12 7.13
C CYS A 466 -2.34 -4.88 5.83
N ALA A 467 -3.11 -5.97 5.92
CA ALA A 467 -3.57 -6.76 4.77
C ALA A 467 -4.87 -6.24 4.14
N GLY A 468 -5.51 -5.23 4.75
CA GLY A 468 -6.81 -4.76 4.27
C GLY A 468 -7.97 -5.72 4.58
N ASN A 469 -7.91 -6.47 5.68
CA ASN A 469 -8.96 -7.43 6.08
C ASN A 469 -10.34 -6.77 6.29
N LEU A 470 -10.41 -5.48 6.62
CA LEU A 470 -11.69 -4.78 6.80
C LEU A 470 -12.40 -4.43 5.48
N ILE A 471 -11.74 -4.56 4.34
CA ILE A 471 -12.26 -4.18 3.01
C ILE A 471 -12.24 -5.37 2.03
N ALA A 472 -12.26 -6.58 2.58
CA ALA A 472 -12.21 -7.83 1.85
C ALA A 472 -13.56 -8.54 1.92
N ASP A 473 -13.82 -9.43 0.95
CA ASP A 473 -14.93 -10.39 1.00
C ASP A 473 -14.94 -11.15 2.33
N ILE A 474 -13.78 -11.72 2.66
CA ILE A 474 -13.53 -12.46 3.89
C ILE A 474 -12.30 -11.86 4.57
N GLY A 475 -12.55 -11.09 5.61
CA GLY A 475 -11.53 -10.55 6.49
C GLY A 475 -11.21 -11.51 7.63
N LEU A 476 -9.93 -11.85 7.78
CA LEU A 476 -9.42 -12.62 8.91
C LEU A 476 -8.50 -11.75 9.76
N GLU A 477 -8.93 -11.42 10.97
CA GLU A 477 -8.12 -10.66 11.94
C GLU A 477 -7.63 -11.57 13.06
N GLY A 478 -6.32 -11.69 13.16
CA GLY A 478 -5.61 -12.49 14.13
C GLY A 478 -5.85 -12.03 15.56
N CYS A 479 -6.20 -12.99 16.41
CA CYS A 479 -6.37 -12.83 17.84
C CYS A 479 -5.97 -14.12 18.57
N LEU A 480 -6.10 -14.12 19.90
CA LEU A 480 -5.86 -15.29 20.73
C LEU A 480 -7.16 -15.69 21.44
N CYS A 481 -7.37 -16.99 21.58
CA CYS A 481 -8.43 -17.57 22.41
C CYS A 481 -7.85 -18.59 23.39
N LYS A 482 -8.68 -19.11 24.30
CA LYS A 482 -8.32 -20.22 25.18
C LYS A 482 -9.06 -21.46 24.74
N VAL A 483 -8.34 -22.54 24.50
CA VAL A 483 -8.87 -23.89 24.27
C VAL A 483 -8.20 -24.78 25.30
N ASP A 484 -9.01 -25.49 26.12
CA ASP A 484 -8.51 -26.36 27.20
C ASP A 484 -7.50 -25.67 28.15
N GLY A 485 -7.68 -24.37 28.37
CA GLY A 485 -6.82 -23.55 29.23
C GLY A 485 -5.58 -22.97 28.55
N GLU A 486 -5.24 -23.42 27.33
CA GLU A 486 -4.07 -22.98 26.58
C GLU A 486 -4.38 -21.86 25.59
N ASN A 487 -3.42 -20.93 25.40
CA ASN A 487 -3.55 -19.89 24.39
C ASN A 487 -3.44 -20.50 22.99
N THR A 488 -4.50 -20.36 22.19
CA THR A 488 -4.60 -20.87 20.83
C THR A 488 -4.75 -19.72 19.85
N GLU A 489 -4.08 -19.82 18.69
CA GLU A 489 -4.24 -18.86 17.60
C GLU A 489 -5.67 -18.91 17.05
N ALA A 490 -6.27 -17.74 16.87
CA ALA A 490 -7.65 -17.60 16.44
C ALA A 490 -7.82 -16.45 15.44
N PHE A 491 -8.97 -16.45 14.75
CA PHE A 491 -9.42 -15.33 13.93
C PHE A 491 -10.73 -14.75 14.46
N ASN A 492 -10.83 -13.43 14.38
CA ASN A 492 -12.10 -12.75 14.20
C ASN A 492 -12.44 -12.79 12.70
N ILE A 493 -13.64 -13.25 12.36
CA ILE A 493 -14.11 -13.40 10.98
C ILE A 493 -15.03 -12.24 10.65
N MET A 494 -14.69 -11.49 9.60
CA MET A 494 -15.50 -10.40 9.07
C MET A 494 -15.90 -10.67 7.62
N LEU A 495 -17.13 -10.34 7.24
CA LEU A 495 -17.65 -10.62 5.90
C LEU A 495 -18.20 -9.37 5.20
N GLY A 496 -18.10 -9.35 3.87
CA GLY A 496 -18.77 -8.39 2.99
C GLY A 496 -18.09 -7.02 2.89
N GLY A 497 -16.83 -6.89 3.31
CA GLY A 497 -16.07 -5.66 3.17
C GLY A 497 -15.77 -5.35 1.71
N ARG A 498 -15.88 -4.08 1.31
CA ARG A 498 -15.63 -3.65 -0.07
C ARG A 498 -15.25 -2.18 -0.19
N LEU A 499 -14.57 -1.87 -1.29
CA LEU A 499 -14.31 -0.53 -1.80
C LEU A 499 -15.22 -0.24 -3.00
N GLY A 500 -15.24 1.00 -3.47
CA GLY A 500 -15.99 1.40 -4.65
C GLY A 500 -17.49 1.58 -4.38
N LYS A 501 -18.33 1.18 -5.35
CA LYS A 501 -19.78 1.28 -5.23
C LYS A 501 -20.27 0.45 -4.03
N GLY A 502 -20.98 1.10 -3.10
CA GLY A 502 -21.44 0.47 -1.87
C GLY A 502 -20.31 0.17 -0.88
N ALA A 503 -19.24 0.99 -0.87
CA ALA A 503 -18.12 0.86 0.07
C ALA A 503 -18.62 0.65 1.51
N MET A 504 -18.19 -0.45 2.12
CA MET A 504 -18.52 -0.79 3.50
C MET A 504 -17.38 -1.59 4.13
N PHE A 505 -17.19 -1.44 5.43
CA PHE A 505 -16.28 -2.31 6.16
C PHE A 505 -16.94 -3.67 6.40
N GLY A 506 -16.12 -4.71 6.48
CA GLY A 506 -16.59 -6.06 6.79
C GLY A 506 -17.31 -6.09 8.15
N ARG A 507 -18.46 -6.77 8.17
CA ARG A 507 -19.25 -6.98 9.39
C ARG A 507 -18.63 -8.07 10.23
N MET A 508 -18.52 -7.85 11.53
CA MET A 508 -17.95 -8.83 12.46
C MET A 508 -18.96 -9.95 12.71
N ILE A 509 -18.72 -11.14 12.14
CA ILE A 509 -19.68 -12.24 12.22
C ILE A 509 -19.38 -13.15 13.41
N GLU A 510 -18.11 -13.49 13.62
CA GLU A 510 -17.71 -14.37 14.71
C GLU A 510 -16.34 -13.95 15.25
N ARG A 511 -16.16 -14.05 16.57
CA ARG A 511 -14.93 -13.62 17.25
C ARG A 511 -14.19 -14.82 17.82
N ARG A 512 -12.86 -14.75 17.80
CA ARG A 512 -11.97 -15.70 18.49
C ARG A 512 -12.19 -17.17 18.09
N VAL A 513 -12.47 -17.41 16.81
CA VAL A 513 -12.62 -18.75 16.25
C VAL A 513 -11.24 -19.38 16.09
N PRO A 514 -10.94 -20.55 16.71
CA PRO A 514 -9.67 -21.24 16.51
C PRO A 514 -9.39 -21.45 15.02
N ILE A 515 -8.15 -21.21 14.57
CA ILE A 515 -7.84 -21.13 13.13
C ILE A 515 -8.25 -22.39 12.36
N ASN A 516 -8.02 -23.57 12.95
CA ASN A 516 -8.43 -24.84 12.33
C ASN A 516 -9.94 -24.94 12.12
N VAL A 517 -10.74 -24.38 13.03
CA VAL A 517 -12.20 -24.31 12.91
C VAL A 517 -12.59 -23.24 11.88
N ALA A 518 -11.95 -22.06 11.92
CA ALA A 518 -12.25 -20.95 11.02
C ALA A 518 -12.16 -21.34 9.53
N LYS A 519 -11.15 -22.15 9.16
CA LYS A 519 -11.01 -22.67 7.78
C LYS A 519 -12.23 -23.49 7.34
N ILE A 520 -12.67 -24.42 8.19
CA ILE A 520 -13.83 -25.30 7.92
C ILE A 520 -15.11 -24.47 7.79
N LYS A 521 -15.27 -23.46 8.66
CA LYS A 521 -16.42 -22.54 8.61
C LYS A 521 -16.46 -21.75 7.31
N ILE A 522 -15.32 -21.24 6.86
CA ILE A 522 -15.21 -20.51 5.58
C ILE A 522 -15.51 -21.44 4.41
N GLU A 523 -14.97 -22.66 4.41
CA GLU A 523 -15.26 -23.65 3.38
C GLU A 523 -16.76 -23.92 3.25
N ARG A 524 -17.43 -24.12 4.39
CA ARG A 524 -18.89 -24.33 4.45
C ARG A 524 -19.66 -23.14 3.90
N LEU A 525 -19.32 -21.92 4.33
CA LEU A 525 -19.95 -20.69 3.85
C LEU A 525 -19.79 -20.53 2.33
N LEU A 526 -18.58 -20.77 1.81
CA LEU A 526 -18.32 -20.71 0.36
C LEU A 526 -19.09 -21.79 -0.42
N GLY A 527 -19.24 -22.98 0.17
CA GLY A 527 -20.08 -24.04 -0.39
C GLY A 527 -21.56 -23.67 -0.44
N ILE A 528 -22.08 -22.99 0.59
CA ILE A 528 -23.46 -22.48 0.63
C ILE A 528 -23.64 -21.36 -0.40
N TYR A 529 -22.71 -20.41 -0.43
CA TYR A 529 -22.70 -19.34 -1.42
C TYR A 529 -22.75 -19.90 -2.85
N SER A 530 -21.89 -20.87 -3.18
CA SER A 530 -21.86 -21.49 -4.50
C SER A 530 -23.21 -22.11 -4.91
N LYS A 531 -23.97 -22.67 -3.95
CA LYS A 531 -25.28 -23.31 -4.19
C LYS A 531 -26.45 -22.33 -4.21
N ASN A 532 -26.40 -21.28 -3.39
CA ASN A 532 -27.54 -20.42 -3.08
C ASN A 532 -27.42 -19.00 -3.68
N ARG A 533 -26.34 -18.71 -4.42
CA ARG A 533 -26.18 -17.44 -5.09
C ARG A 533 -27.16 -17.28 -6.26
N ASP A 534 -27.62 -16.05 -6.45
CA ASP A 534 -28.34 -15.71 -7.67
C ASP A 534 -27.38 -15.69 -8.88
N LYS A 535 -27.93 -15.82 -10.09
CA LYS A 535 -27.11 -15.80 -11.31
C LYS A 535 -26.39 -14.46 -11.44
N GLY A 536 -25.05 -14.50 -11.38
CA GLY A 536 -24.19 -13.32 -11.46
C GLY A 536 -24.06 -12.54 -10.15
N GLU A 537 -24.59 -13.06 -9.04
CA GLU A 537 -24.43 -12.45 -7.71
C GLU A 537 -23.01 -12.64 -7.18
N SER A 538 -22.37 -11.53 -6.78
CA SER A 538 -21.08 -11.60 -6.12
C SER A 538 -21.17 -12.08 -4.67
N PHE A 539 -20.09 -12.63 -4.11
CA PHE A 539 -20.02 -13.03 -2.70
C PHE A 539 -20.31 -11.84 -1.76
N LYS A 540 -19.89 -10.63 -2.15
CA LYS A 540 -20.15 -9.43 -1.38
C LYS A 540 -21.64 -9.13 -1.35
N ASP A 541 -22.32 -9.26 -2.47
CA ASP A 541 -23.76 -8.99 -2.60
C ASP A 541 -24.59 -10.06 -1.90
N PHE A 542 -24.17 -11.32 -2.02
CA PHE A 542 -24.67 -12.41 -1.19
C PHE A 542 -24.55 -12.07 0.29
N CYS A 543 -23.37 -11.63 0.75
CA CYS A 543 -23.22 -11.19 2.14
C CYS A 543 -24.17 -10.03 2.46
N ALA A 544 -24.28 -9.02 1.60
CA ALA A 544 -25.07 -7.82 1.85
C ALA A 544 -26.57 -8.10 2.02
N ARG A 545 -27.14 -9.10 1.33
CA ARG A 545 -28.56 -9.46 1.47
C ARG A 545 -28.88 -10.35 2.67
N HIS A 546 -27.87 -10.89 3.35
CA HIS A 546 -28.06 -11.69 4.57
C HIS A 546 -27.67 -10.90 5.83
N THR A 547 -28.37 -11.19 6.92
CA THR A 547 -28.07 -10.71 8.26
C THR A 547 -26.78 -11.34 8.81
N GLU A 548 -26.22 -10.75 9.86
CA GLU A 548 -25.05 -11.31 10.54
C GLU A 548 -25.35 -12.69 11.15
N GLN A 549 -26.58 -12.90 11.63
CA GLN A 549 -27.04 -14.16 12.18
C GLN A 549 -27.12 -15.26 11.11
N GLU A 550 -27.75 -14.99 9.96
CA GLU A 550 -27.84 -15.97 8.86
C GLU A 550 -26.44 -16.38 8.36
N LEU A 551 -25.51 -15.43 8.25
CA LEU A 551 -24.12 -15.73 7.86
C LEU A 551 -23.39 -16.55 8.93
N ALA A 552 -23.65 -16.30 10.21
CA ALA A 552 -23.11 -17.13 11.30
C ALA A 552 -23.68 -18.55 11.27
N GLU A 553 -24.97 -18.71 10.98
CA GLU A 553 -25.64 -20.01 10.81
C GLU A 553 -25.10 -20.78 9.60
N TYR A 554 -24.79 -20.11 8.49
CA TYR A 554 -24.13 -20.73 7.33
C TYR A 554 -22.70 -21.20 7.63
N MET A 555 -22.02 -20.57 8.59
CA MET A 555 -20.69 -20.98 9.05
C MET A 555 -20.72 -22.07 10.12
N ALA A 556 -21.82 -22.21 10.87
CA ALA A 556 -22.00 -23.24 11.90
C ALA A 556 -22.08 -24.63 11.27
#